data_AF-A0A6B2LWG3-F1
#
_entry.id   AF-A0A6B2LWG3-F1
#
_cell.length_a   1.000
_cell.length_b   1.000
_cell.length_c   1.000
_cell.angle_alpha   90.00
_cell.angle_beta   90.00
_cell.angle_gamma   90.00
#
_symmetry.space_group_name_H-M   'P 1'
#
loop_
_entity.id
_entity.type
_entity.pdbx_description
1 polymer ?
#
loop_
_entity_poly.entity_id
_entity_poly.type
_entity_poly.pdbx_seq_one_letter_code
_entity_poly.pdbx_strand_id
1 'polypeptide(L)' 'MNITDIRVQDQSGSGSFFNIYVESPDFKGLSLIKQHQLVNSVLQEEIKQVHGVSLKTVIPK' A
#
# COMPACT_ATOMS: atom_id res chain seq x y z
N MET A 1 10.79 -5.85 -3.11
CA MET A 1 9.89 -4.97 -3.87
C MET A 1 10.59 -3.65 -4.09
N ASN A 2 10.68 -3.19 -5.34
CA ASN A 2 11.31 -1.93 -5.71
C ASN A 2 10.29 -0.80 -5.68
N ILE A 3 10.37 0.11 -4.71
CA ILE A 3 9.39 1.20 -4.54
C ILE A 3 9.98 2.50 -5.11
N THR A 4 9.24 3.14 -6.01
CA THR A 4 9.65 4.42 -6.61
C THR A 4 9.03 5.61 -5.88
N ASP A 5 7.81 5.46 -5.34
CA ASP A 5 7.16 6.47 -4.51
C ASP A 5 6.27 5.80 -3.46
N ILE A 6 6.20 6.37 -2.27
CA ILE A 6 5.31 5.92 -1.20
C ILE A 6 4.73 7.12 -0.47
N ARG A 7 3.41 7.12 -0.25
CA ARG A 7 2.74 8.17 0.53
C ARG A 7 1.77 7.53 1.48
N VAL A 8 1.82 7.97 2.73
CA VAL A 8 0.90 7.53 3.78
C VAL A 8 0.17 8.77 4.29
N GLN A 9 -1.15 8.71 4.27
CA GLN A 9 -2.02 9.78 4.75
C GLN A 9 -3.00 9.22 5.77
N ASP A 10 -3.04 9.81 6.96
CA ASP A 10 -4.11 9.52 7.92
C ASP A 10 -5.42 10.11 7.38
N GLN A 11 -6.39 9.24 7.12
CA GLN A 11 -7.71 9.64 6.63
C GLN A 11 -8.69 9.89 7.78
N SER A 12 -8.49 9.28 8.95
CA SER A 12 -9.40 9.45 10.09
C SER A 12 -9.04 10.65 10.96
N GLY A 13 -7.81 11.15 10.87
CA GLY A 13 -7.27 12.20 11.74
C GLY A 13 -7.08 11.75 13.19
N SER A 14 -7.35 10.47 13.46
CA SER A 14 -7.27 9.80 14.77
C SER A 14 -6.29 8.63 14.76
N GLY A 15 -5.53 8.45 13.67
CA GLY A 15 -4.61 7.32 13.50
C GLY A 15 -5.31 5.96 13.38
N SER A 16 -6.58 5.93 12.98
CA SER A 16 -7.37 4.69 12.90
C SER A 16 -7.49 4.15 11.48
N PHE A 17 -7.48 5.03 10.47
CA PHE A 17 -7.49 4.66 9.06
C PHE A 17 -6.41 5.38 8.27
N PHE A 18 -5.59 4.61 7.55
CA PHE A 18 -4.52 5.15 6.72
C PHE A 18 -4.77 4.86 5.23
N ASN A 19 -4.55 5.85 4.40
CA ASN A 19 -4.45 5.70 2.96
C ASN A 19 -2.99 5.56 2.57
N ILE A 20 -2.66 4.45 1.95
CA ILE A 20 -1.31 4.12 1.51
C ILE A 20 -1.30 4.13 -0.02
N TYR A 21 -0.49 4.99 -0.59
CA TYR A 21 -0.17 5.01 -2.01
C TYR A 21 1.20 4.40 -2.19
N VAL A 22 1.31 3.41 -3.07
CA VAL A 22 2.58 2.78 -3.41
C VAL A 22 2.75 2.76 -4.91
N GLU A 23 3.90 3.23 -5.36
CA GLU A 23 4.32 3.19 -6.75
C GLU A 23 5.49 2.23 -6.92
N SER A 24 5.36 1.29 -7.86
CA SER A 24 6.40 0.28 -8.09
C SER A 24 6.35 -0.27 -9.52
N PRO A 25 7.49 -0.39 -10.22
CA PRO A 25 7.56 -1.10 -11.50
C PRO A 25 7.27 -2.60 -11.35
N ASP A 26 7.43 -3.18 -10.17
CA ASP A 26 7.18 -4.61 -9.89
C ASP A 26 5.70 -4.98 -10.03
N PHE A 27 4.80 -3.99 -10.03
CA PHE A 27 3.37 -4.19 -10.26
C PHE A 27 3.02 -4.46 -11.72
N LYS A 28 3.93 -4.19 -12.66
CA LYS A 28 3.70 -4.39 -14.09
C LYS A 28 3.46 -5.86 -14.40
N GLY A 29 2.31 -6.16 -15.00
CA GLY A 29 1.90 -7.54 -15.32
C GLY A 29 1.25 -8.31 -14.17
N LEU A 30 1.15 -7.72 -12.97
CA LEU A 30 0.39 -8.30 -11.86
C LEU A 30 -1.05 -7.80 -11.87
N SER A 31 -2.01 -8.66 -11.46
CA SER A 31 -3.38 -8.22 -11.20
C SER A 31 -3.43 -7.35 -9.94
N LEU A 32 -4.46 -6.50 -9.83
CA LEU A 32 -4.65 -5.63 -8.66
C LEU A 32 -4.60 -6.40 -7.33
N ILE A 33 -5.22 -7.59 -7.29
CA ILE A 33 -5.19 -8.47 -6.11
C ILE A 33 -3.76 -8.89 -5.77
N LYS A 34 -2.96 -9.30 -6.77
CA LYS A 34 -1.55 -9.68 -6.56
C LYS A 34 -0.69 -8.50 -6.12
N GLN A 35 -0.93 -7.31 -6.68
CA GLN A 35 -0.26 -6.08 -6.25
C GLN A 35 -0.56 -5.80 -4.77
N HIS A 36 -1.83 -5.90 -4.37
CA HIS A 36 -2.23 -5.69 -2.98
C HIS A 36 -1.66 -6.76 -2.05
N GLN A 37 -1.65 -8.04 -2.46
CA GLN A 37 -1.01 -9.12 -1.70
C GLN A 37 0.48 -8.87 -1.51
N LEU A 38 1.20 -8.41 -2.55
CA LEU A 38 2.63 -8.10 -2.46
C LEU A 38 2.89 -7.01 -1.43
N VAL A 39 2.15 -5.90 -1.50
CA VAL A 39 2.30 -4.80 -0.53
C VAL A 39 1.88 -5.22 0.86
N ASN A 40 0.75 -5.91 1.01
CA ASN A 40 0.28 -6.39 2.31
C ASN A 40 1.25 -7.38 2.94
N SER A 41 2.00 -8.16 2.15
CA SER A 41 3.03 -9.07 2.67
C SER A 41 4.21 -8.30 3.26
N VAL A 42 4.53 -7.14 2.70
CA VAL A 42 5.59 -6.24 3.22
C VAL A 42 5.10 -5.46 4.44
N LEU A 43 3.84 -5.00 4.41
CA LEU A 43 3.25 -4.17 5.45
C LEU A 43 2.48 -4.97 6.51
N GLN A 44 2.60 -6.30 6.52
CA GLN A 44 1.75 -7.17 7.34
C GLN A 44 1.87 -6.87 8.84
N GLU A 45 3.06 -6.52 9.32
CA GLU A 45 3.31 -6.21 10.73
C GLU A 45 2.72 -4.85 11.13
N GLU A 46 2.82 -3.86 10.25
CA GLU A 46 2.28 -2.52 10.45
C GLU A 46 0.74 -2.53 10.39
N ILE A 47 0.16 -3.25 9.43
CA ILE A 47 -1.30 -3.35 9.22
C ILE A 47 -1.99 -3.99 10.43
N LYS A 48 -1.32 -4.87 11.18
CA LYS A 48 -1.87 -5.48 12.40
C LYS A 48 -2.13 -4.47 13.53
N GLN A 49 -1.43 -3.34 13.52
CA GLN A 49 -1.52 -2.33 14.58
C GLN A 49 -2.57 -1.25 14.29
N VAL A 50 -3.08 -1.19 13.05
CA VAL A 50 -4.03 -0.18 12.59
C VAL A 50 -5.41 -0.78 12.33
N HIS A 51 -6.47 -0.04 12.61
CA HIS A 51 -7.85 -0.52 12.50
C HIS A 51 -8.25 -0.82 11.05
N GLY A 52 -7.70 -0.06 10.09
CA GLY A 52 -7.86 -0.34 8.68
C GLY A 52 -6.95 0.51 7.79
N VAL A 53 -6.63 0.00 6.62
CA VAL A 53 -5.86 0.73 5.60
C VAL A 53 -6.53 0.63 4.24
N SER A 54 -6.45 1.70 3.46
CA SER A 54 -6.79 1.70 2.04
C SER A 54 -5.50 1.72 1.24
N LEU A 55 -5.29 0.70 0.41
CA LEU A 55 -4.09 0.59 -0.42
C LEU A 55 -4.41 0.96 -1.87
N LYS A 56 -3.60 1.86 -2.43
CA LYS A 56 -3.59 2.20 -3.85
C LYS A 56 -2.22 1.86 -4.43
N THR A 57 -2.21 1.00 -5.43
CA THR A 57 -1.01 0.56 -6.14
C THR A 57 -0.97 1.19 -7.53
N VAL A 58 0.19 1.73 -7.91
CA VAL A 58 0.39 2.40 -9.21
C VAL A 58 1.69 1.93 -9.85
N ILE A 59 1.64 1.74 -11.16
CA ILE A 59 2.83 1.45 -11.97
C ILE A 59 3.38 2.80 -12.44
N PRO A 60 4.67 3.11 -12.19
CA PRO A 60 5.30 4.33 -12.70
C PRO A 60 5.22 4.38 -14.23
N LYS A 61 5.06 5.58 -14.78
CA LYS A 61 5.04 5.80 -16.24
C LYS A 61 6.43 5.63 -16.85
#